data_AF-A0A3R8VW08-F1
#
_entry.id   AF-A0A3R8VW08-F1
#
_cell.length_a   1.000
_cell.length_b   1.000
_cell.length_c   1.000
_cell.angle_alpha   90.00
_cell.angle_beta   90.00
_cell.angle_gamma   90.00
#
_symmetry.space_group_name_H-M   'P 1'
#
loop_
_entity.id
_entity.type
_entity.pdbx_description
1 polymer ?
#
loop_
_entity_poly.entity_id
_entity_poly.type
_entity_poly.pdbx_seq_one_letter_code
_entity_poly.pdbx_strand_id
1 'polypeptide(L)'
;MHCFAPPFRIAIVGMGSRGLSVLEQLIGLAREASGLRLRIDVFDPRAPGSGLHHAQQPDYLMLNTMAGQLTAFSTRYPSCESPGMTFLQWCDASRVRLDERGHVTESHGRPVAYGDFVPRKLLGRYLQACYRMLVRHCPAHVQVQHHAEAVTQCRPLADRPGFGLVTASGWQQACDGLFLTAGHAPQPAAPDNLGQRVAIEGLGLTAMDALAHLTEGRGGRFVPDRCFAGWRYQPSGREPQLFMYSRSGLPFHARPRWQPGGCEAFPRLYFTAAAIDALRCGRHSGRLDFRADVLPLIDAEMRAVFYQAKVRLAAPRQLGHLQQQMRQAQTPEKRTTLFARLAEQWDDFEPQDWLTVAPWTGPQGQYANGFRRWIERDLALSRLGTAQSPLKQALEVWRDYRDLLRRVADGNGLTDRSTHEFYAVWAGVSNRLVGGPQHERYEDLLALLDAGIVTLLPPGAEPALSVDSVITARVAHGHAGLTGDLLEQGLIRAAHPYPADGIETDALGRAVLQDGSVQQRLWVLGPAVEGWLFYNHYVPTPDPACLAPTQARVAAQSCLDSLTASLARRHCA
;
A
#
# COMPACT_ATOMS: atom_id res chain seq x y z
N MET A 1 37.68 13.91 -34.25
CA MET A 1 36.32 14.06 -33.67
C MET A 1 35.74 12.66 -33.49
N HIS A 2 35.71 12.13 -32.26
CA HIS A 2 35.01 10.87 -32.02
C HIS A 2 33.50 11.14 -32.10
N CYS A 3 32.87 10.65 -33.17
CA CYS A 3 31.42 10.71 -33.34
C CYS A 3 30.80 9.75 -32.32
N PHE A 4 30.51 10.25 -31.11
CA PHE A 4 29.86 9.43 -30.09
C PHE A 4 28.46 9.03 -30.56
N ALA A 5 28.10 7.76 -30.40
CA ALA A 5 26.75 7.29 -30.68
C ALA A 5 25.71 8.14 -29.89
N PRO A 6 24.52 8.41 -30.49
CA PRO A 6 23.47 9.15 -29.81
C PRO A 6 23.03 8.41 -28.54
N PRO A 7 22.63 9.13 -27.47
CA PRO A 7 22.19 8.50 -26.23
C PRO A 7 20.89 7.72 -26.43
N PHE A 8 20.78 6.58 -25.75
CA PHE A 8 19.50 5.88 -25.62
C PHE A 8 18.53 6.71 -24.79
N ARG A 9 17.28 6.78 -25.23
CA ARG A 9 16.20 7.50 -24.57
C ARG A 9 15.30 6.53 -23.83
N ILE A 10 15.19 6.70 -22.53
CA ILE A 10 14.28 5.93 -21.67
C ILE A 10 13.22 6.89 -21.13
N ALA A 11 11.95 6.56 -21.30
CA ALA A 11 10.85 7.32 -20.72
C ALA A 11 10.35 6.66 -19.43
N ILE A 12 10.11 7.45 -18.38
CA ILE A 12 9.43 7.01 -17.17
C ILE A 12 8.14 7.82 -17.03
N VAL A 13 6.99 7.18 -17.13
CA VAL A 13 5.67 7.80 -16.94
C VAL A 13 5.19 7.55 -15.52
N GLY A 14 4.99 8.64 -14.79
CA GLY A 14 4.77 8.66 -13.35
C GLY A 14 6.11 8.74 -12.59
N MET A 15 6.23 9.72 -11.69
CA MET A 15 7.40 9.90 -10.84
C MET A 15 6.98 9.97 -9.37
N GLY A 16 6.18 8.99 -8.94
CA GLY A 16 5.95 8.71 -7.53
C GLY A 16 7.03 7.80 -6.94
N SER A 17 6.73 7.13 -5.83
CA SER A 17 7.66 6.20 -5.17
C SER A 17 8.18 5.10 -6.11
N ARG A 18 7.33 4.59 -7.00
CA ARG A 18 7.68 3.53 -7.96
C ARG A 18 8.60 4.00 -9.07
N GLY A 19 8.28 5.13 -9.70
CA GLY A 19 9.13 5.77 -10.70
C GLY A 19 10.49 6.17 -10.12
N LEU A 20 10.51 6.60 -8.85
CA LEU A 20 11.74 6.93 -8.13
C LEU A 20 12.63 5.70 -7.90
N SER A 21 12.05 4.54 -7.55
CA SER A 21 12.80 3.28 -7.48
C SER A 21 13.39 2.91 -8.85
N VAL A 22 12.64 3.05 -9.95
CA VAL A 22 13.18 2.79 -11.30
C VAL A 22 14.33 3.74 -11.63
N LEU A 23 14.17 5.04 -11.33
CA LEU A 23 15.20 6.04 -11.58
C LEU A 23 16.48 5.76 -10.79
N GLU A 24 16.37 5.42 -9.49
CA GLU A 24 17.50 5.03 -8.65
C GLU A 24 18.27 3.86 -9.29
N GLN A 25 17.55 2.81 -9.70
CA GLN A 25 18.17 1.60 -10.22
C GLN A 25 18.79 1.81 -11.61
N LEU A 26 18.18 2.62 -12.49
CA LEU A 26 18.78 3.01 -13.77
C LEU A 26 20.08 3.82 -13.57
N ILE A 27 20.09 4.77 -12.62
CA ILE A 27 21.29 5.57 -12.31
C ILE A 27 22.40 4.69 -11.73
N GLY A 28 22.07 3.82 -10.77
CA GLY A 28 23.02 2.90 -10.15
C GLY A 28 23.68 1.98 -11.19
N LEU A 29 22.86 1.37 -12.05
CA LEU A 29 23.34 0.52 -13.13
C LEU A 29 24.19 1.23 -14.17
N ALA A 30 23.75 2.42 -14.60
CA ALA A 30 24.49 3.18 -15.58
C ALA A 30 25.87 3.61 -15.05
N ARG A 31 26.03 3.79 -13.73
CA ARG A 31 27.33 4.09 -13.11
C ARG A 31 28.34 2.96 -13.35
N GLU A 32 27.90 1.70 -13.33
CA GLU A 32 28.73 0.52 -13.59
C GLU A 32 28.96 0.30 -15.10
N ALA A 33 28.02 0.75 -15.94
CA ALA A 33 28.05 0.58 -17.40
C ALA A 33 28.50 1.85 -18.15
N SER A 34 29.81 2.17 -18.11
CA SER A 34 30.39 3.39 -18.72
C SER A 34 30.25 3.49 -20.25
N GLY A 35 29.92 2.39 -20.94
CA GLY A 35 29.74 2.36 -22.39
C GLY A 35 28.37 2.84 -22.91
N LEU A 36 27.38 3.07 -22.04
CA LEU A 36 26.01 3.41 -22.44
C LEU A 36 25.65 4.86 -22.08
N ARG A 37 25.52 5.73 -23.07
CA ARG A 37 24.98 7.09 -22.85
C ARG A 37 23.46 7.04 -22.74
N LEU A 38 22.91 7.53 -21.62
CA LEU A 38 21.48 7.49 -21.36
C LEU A 38 20.90 8.91 -21.23
N ARG A 39 19.71 9.08 -21.80
CA ARG A 39 18.80 10.19 -21.55
C ARG A 39 17.52 9.62 -20.98
N ILE A 40 17.19 9.99 -19.75
CA ILE A 40 15.99 9.55 -19.03
C ILE A 40 15.01 10.72 -19.02
N ASP A 41 13.95 10.61 -19.82
CA ASP A 41 12.86 11.58 -19.87
C ASP A 41 11.76 11.14 -18.86
N VAL A 42 11.54 11.94 -17.83
CA VAL A 42 10.58 11.70 -16.76
C VAL A 42 9.32 12.51 -17.02
N PHE A 43 8.17 11.84 -17.13
CA PHE A 43 6.88 12.48 -17.36
C PHE A 43 6.02 12.37 -16.09
N ASP A 44 5.77 13.51 -15.47
CA ASP A 44 4.82 13.62 -14.36
C ASP A 44 4.27 15.05 -14.36
N PRO A 45 2.94 15.26 -14.39
CA PRO A 45 2.36 16.60 -14.39
C PRO A 45 2.61 17.38 -13.09
N ARG A 46 3.10 16.71 -12.04
CA ARG A 46 3.38 17.30 -10.73
C ARG A 46 4.88 17.37 -10.48
N ALA A 47 5.24 17.96 -9.33
CA ALA A 47 6.61 17.95 -8.85
C ALA A 47 7.12 16.48 -8.73
N PRO A 48 8.28 16.14 -9.34
CA PRO A 48 8.83 14.79 -9.31
C PRO A 48 9.09 14.27 -7.90
N GLY A 49 8.78 13.00 -7.67
CA GLY A 49 8.96 12.27 -6.42
C GLY A 49 7.67 12.14 -5.62
N SER A 50 6.85 13.19 -5.54
CA SER A 50 5.71 13.23 -4.61
C SER A 50 4.57 12.25 -4.94
N GLY A 51 4.29 11.98 -6.22
CA GLY A 51 3.13 11.18 -6.64
C GLY A 51 1.81 11.71 -6.04
N LEU A 52 1.15 10.88 -5.21
CA LEU A 52 -0.10 11.23 -4.50
C LEU A 52 0.12 11.95 -3.14
N HIS A 53 1.37 12.00 -2.67
CA HIS A 53 1.76 12.64 -1.41
C HIS A 53 2.26 14.06 -1.71
N HIS A 54 1.35 15.01 -1.87
CA HIS A 54 1.72 16.38 -2.24
C HIS A 54 2.41 17.11 -1.09
N ALA A 55 3.50 17.82 -1.38
CA ALA A 55 4.30 18.55 -0.38
C ALA A 55 3.58 19.72 0.32
N GLN A 56 2.38 20.08 -0.16
CA GLN A 56 1.53 21.16 0.34
C GLN A 56 0.19 20.64 0.91
N GLN A 57 0.02 19.32 1.04
CA GLN A 57 -1.16 18.76 1.73
C GLN A 57 -1.28 19.33 3.16
N PRO A 58 -2.51 19.52 3.66
CA PRO A 58 -2.72 19.94 5.03
C PRO A 58 -2.28 18.87 6.03
N ASP A 59 -1.98 19.28 7.27
CA ASP A 59 -1.41 18.39 8.28
C ASP A 59 -2.37 17.29 8.73
N TYR A 60 -3.67 17.57 8.76
CA TYR A 60 -4.69 16.60 9.12
C TYR A 60 -4.80 15.42 8.14
N LEU A 61 -4.12 15.44 7.00
CA LEU A 61 -4.02 14.27 6.09
C LEU A 61 -2.77 13.46 6.44
N MET A 62 -2.97 12.42 7.25
CA MET A 62 -1.92 11.59 7.83
C MET A 62 -1.57 10.38 6.96
N LEU A 63 -0.32 9.92 7.05
CA LEU A 63 0.12 8.64 6.51
C LEU A 63 -0.50 7.48 7.31
N ASN A 64 -0.81 6.38 6.62
CA ASN A 64 -1.19 5.11 7.28
C ASN A 64 0.00 4.13 7.39
N THR A 65 1.23 4.67 7.42
CA THR A 65 2.46 3.90 7.56
C THR A 65 3.37 4.65 8.49
N MET A 66 4.00 3.91 9.41
CA MET A 66 4.89 4.47 10.42
C MET A 66 6.13 5.10 9.78
N ALA A 67 6.58 6.23 10.30
CA ALA A 67 7.72 6.98 9.78
C ALA A 67 8.99 6.11 9.64
N GLY A 68 9.25 5.24 10.63
CA GLY A 68 10.40 4.34 10.63
C GLY A 68 10.37 3.23 9.59
N GLN A 69 9.23 3.03 8.91
CA GLN A 69 9.07 2.00 7.88
C GLN A 69 9.27 2.54 6.46
N LEU A 70 9.60 3.83 6.28
CA LEU A 70 9.58 4.48 4.97
C LEU A 70 10.99 4.78 4.46
N THR A 71 11.23 4.46 3.18
CA THR A 71 12.41 4.89 2.43
C THR A 71 12.09 5.06 0.94
N ALA A 72 12.88 5.88 0.25
CA ALA A 72 12.93 5.95 -1.20
C ALA A 72 14.00 5.02 -1.81
N PHE A 73 14.95 4.57 -1.00
CA PHE A 73 16.19 3.96 -1.47
C PHE A 73 16.25 2.46 -1.22
N SER A 74 16.93 1.77 -2.12
CA SER A 74 17.23 0.35 -2.01
C SER A 74 18.37 0.11 -1.03
N THR A 75 18.10 -0.64 0.04
CA THR A 75 19.17 -1.11 0.95
C THR A 75 20.04 -2.20 0.31
N ARG A 76 19.47 -2.99 -0.62
CA ARG A 76 20.16 -4.12 -1.26
C ARG A 76 20.99 -3.72 -2.49
N TYR A 77 20.52 -2.72 -3.24
CA TYR A 77 21.12 -2.26 -4.49
C TYR A 77 21.19 -0.72 -4.50
N PRO A 78 22.01 -0.10 -3.64
CA PRO A 78 22.10 1.35 -3.57
C PRO A 78 22.75 1.92 -4.85
N SER A 79 22.29 3.09 -5.31
CA SER A 79 22.81 3.73 -6.54
C SER A 79 24.19 4.39 -6.38
N CYS A 80 24.68 4.52 -5.15
CA CYS A 80 25.95 5.13 -4.77
C CYS A 80 26.48 4.52 -3.46
N GLU A 81 27.75 4.75 -3.14
CA GLU A 81 28.43 4.15 -1.97
C GLU A 81 27.74 4.43 -0.64
N SER A 82 27.13 5.61 -0.49
CA SER A 82 26.27 5.93 0.66
C SER A 82 24.81 5.90 0.22
N PRO A 83 24.00 4.93 0.68
CA PRO A 83 22.57 4.93 0.41
C PRO A 83 21.95 6.24 0.87
N GLY A 84 20.94 6.73 0.15
CA GLY A 84 20.23 7.92 0.59
C GLY A 84 19.51 7.70 1.93
N MET A 85 19.24 8.79 2.64
CA MET A 85 18.60 8.77 3.96
C MET A 85 17.23 8.09 3.92
N THR A 86 16.91 7.30 4.94
CA THR A 86 15.53 6.86 5.21
C THR A 86 14.64 8.07 5.53
N PHE A 87 13.32 7.88 5.50
CA PHE A 87 12.38 8.96 5.81
C PHE A 87 12.60 9.52 7.24
N LEU A 88 12.84 8.64 8.21
CA LEU A 88 13.06 9.04 9.61
C LEU A 88 14.37 9.83 9.77
N GLN A 89 15.45 9.38 9.11
CA GLN A 89 16.73 10.11 9.08
C GLN A 89 16.57 11.49 8.43
N TRP A 90 15.79 11.58 7.35
CA TRP A 90 15.51 12.85 6.69
C TRP A 90 14.68 13.79 7.58
N CYS A 91 13.71 13.27 8.34
CA CYS A 91 12.95 14.07 9.30
C CYS A 91 13.85 14.67 10.39
N ASP A 92 14.80 13.88 10.91
CA ASP A 92 15.78 14.33 11.90
C ASP A 92 16.72 15.39 11.32
N ALA A 93 17.31 15.12 10.15
CA ALA A 93 18.17 16.07 9.45
C ALA A 93 17.44 17.39 9.09
N SER A 94 16.15 17.30 8.78
CA SER A 94 15.28 18.47 8.51
C SER A 94 14.70 19.10 9.77
N ARG A 95 15.05 18.59 10.97
CA ARG A 95 14.59 19.05 12.28
C ARG A 95 13.07 19.15 12.40
N VAL A 96 12.35 18.20 11.80
CA VAL A 96 10.88 18.16 11.86
C VAL A 96 10.44 17.96 13.31
N ARG A 97 9.53 18.82 13.77
CA ARG A 97 8.88 18.72 15.08
C ARG A 97 7.39 18.49 14.94
N LEU A 98 6.84 17.65 15.81
CA LEU A 98 5.43 17.33 15.89
C LEU A 98 4.84 17.85 17.19
N ASP A 99 3.63 18.40 17.11
CA ASP A 99 2.81 18.75 18.27
C ASP A 99 2.12 17.51 18.88
N GLU A 100 1.23 17.72 19.85
CA GLU A 100 0.47 16.65 20.50
C GLU A 100 -0.50 15.91 19.57
N ARG A 101 -0.89 16.51 18.45
CA ARG A 101 -1.74 15.93 17.41
C ARG A 101 -0.95 15.23 16.30
N GLY A 102 0.38 15.33 16.35
CA GLY A 102 1.25 14.82 15.29
C GLY A 102 1.34 15.76 14.08
N HIS A 103 0.89 17.01 14.20
CA HIS A 103 1.02 18.02 13.15
C HIS A 103 2.37 18.72 13.20
N VAL A 104 2.83 19.24 12.06
CA VAL A 104 4.12 19.91 11.96
C VAL A 104 4.08 21.28 12.63
N THR A 105 5.07 21.57 13.46
CA THR A 105 5.19 22.80 14.25
C THR A 105 6.62 23.32 14.21
N GLU A 106 6.80 24.64 14.20
CA GLU A 106 8.11 25.28 14.05
C GLU A 106 8.80 25.60 15.39
N SER A 107 8.02 25.77 16.46
CA SER A 107 8.51 26.41 17.70
C SER A 107 8.48 25.49 18.92
N HIS A 108 7.51 24.58 19.00
CA HIS A 108 7.29 23.72 20.17
C HIS A 108 6.86 22.34 19.68
N GLY A 109 7.58 21.27 20.03
CA GLY A 109 7.21 19.91 19.64
C GLY A 109 8.33 18.90 19.84
N ARG A 110 7.98 17.61 19.74
CA ARG A 110 8.95 16.50 19.86
C ARG A 110 9.48 16.08 18.48
N PRO A 111 10.67 15.47 18.38
CA PRO A 111 11.11 14.87 17.13
C PRO A 111 10.15 13.76 16.66
N VAL A 112 10.18 13.50 15.35
CA VAL A 112 9.51 12.33 14.76
C VAL A 112 10.15 11.05 15.30
N ALA A 113 9.32 10.15 15.82
CA ALA A 113 9.70 8.84 16.32
C ALA A 113 9.37 7.74 15.28
N TYR A 114 9.98 6.56 15.44
CA TYR A 114 9.79 5.44 14.54
C TYR A 114 8.31 5.09 14.32
N GLY A 115 7.55 5.02 15.41
CA GLY A 115 6.15 4.61 15.43
C GLY A 115 5.12 5.66 15.00
N ASP A 116 5.56 6.87 14.64
CA ASP A 116 4.65 7.95 14.33
C ASP A 116 3.98 7.77 12.96
N PHE A 117 2.68 8.03 12.93
CA PHE A 117 1.97 8.37 11.71
C PHE A 117 2.05 9.88 11.53
N VAL A 118 2.62 10.35 10.42
CA VAL A 118 2.90 11.78 10.21
C VAL A 118 2.14 12.35 9.01
N PRO A 119 2.04 13.68 8.87
CA PRO A 119 1.38 14.30 7.72
C PRO A 119 1.96 13.84 6.37
N ARG A 120 1.09 13.52 5.41
CA ARG A 120 1.47 13.06 4.06
C ARG A 120 2.38 14.04 3.34
N LYS A 121 2.24 15.34 3.64
CA LYS A 121 3.09 16.40 3.08
C LYS A 121 4.57 16.18 3.34
N LEU A 122 4.92 15.60 4.49
CA LEU A 122 6.32 15.28 4.82
C LEU A 122 6.89 14.20 3.91
N LEU A 123 6.12 13.12 3.65
CA LEU A 123 6.53 12.09 2.70
C LEU A 123 6.71 12.69 1.29
N GLY A 124 5.80 13.57 0.88
CA GLY A 124 5.94 14.32 -0.38
C GLY A 124 7.24 15.09 -0.49
N ARG A 125 7.57 15.87 0.56
CA ARG A 125 8.82 16.64 0.64
C ARG A 125 10.05 15.74 0.63
N TYR A 126 10.02 14.62 1.35
CA TYR A 126 11.09 13.62 1.35
C TYR A 126 11.32 13.04 -0.04
N LEU A 127 10.28 12.54 -0.72
CA LEU A 127 10.42 11.92 -2.04
C LEU A 127 10.92 12.92 -3.09
N GLN A 128 10.48 14.19 -3.02
CA GLN A 128 11.02 15.27 -3.87
C GLN A 128 12.50 15.54 -3.57
N ALA A 129 12.91 15.52 -2.30
CA ALA A 129 14.31 15.68 -1.92
C ALA A 129 15.16 14.51 -2.44
N CYS A 130 14.66 13.27 -2.37
CA CYS A 130 15.29 12.08 -2.92
C CYS A 130 15.47 12.16 -4.44
N TYR A 131 14.44 12.59 -5.18
CA TYR A 131 14.53 12.82 -6.62
C TYR A 131 15.65 13.83 -6.95
N ARG A 132 15.66 14.99 -6.28
CA ARG A 132 16.71 16.01 -6.49
C ARG A 132 18.10 15.48 -6.16
N MET A 133 18.22 14.65 -5.12
CA MET A 133 19.48 14.01 -4.76
C MET A 133 19.96 13.09 -5.88
N LEU A 134 19.10 12.21 -6.40
CA LEU A 134 19.46 11.30 -7.50
C LEU A 134 19.93 12.06 -8.74
N VAL A 135 19.19 13.09 -9.16
CA VAL A 135 19.55 13.91 -10.33
C VAL A 135 20.89 14.62 -10.14
N ARG A 136 21.18 15.14 -8.94
CA ARG A 136 22.47 15.79 -8.63
C ARG A 136 23.66 14.83 -8.68
N HIS A 137 23.43 13.54 -8.43
CA HIS A 137 24.49 12.52 -8.39
C HIS A 137 24.53 11.65 -9.65
N CYS A 138 23.84 12.05 -10.74
CA CYS A 138 23.92 11.35 -12.01
C CYS A 138 25.37 11.30 -12.55
N PRO A 139 25.84 10.14 -13.03
CA PRO A 139 27.08 10.05 -13.80
C PRO A 139 27.04 10.96 -15.03
N ALA A 140 28.18 11.44 -15.50
CA ALA A 140 28.28 12.41 -16.61
C ALA A 140 27.64 11.93 -17.94
N HIS A 141 27.56 10.61 -18.14
CA HIS A 141 26.96 9.97 -19.31
C HIS A 141 25.45 9.69 -19.17
N VAL A 142 24.84 10.11 -18.05
CA VAL A 142 23.40 9.98 -17.79
C VAL A 142 22.78 11.36 -17.63
N GLN A 143 21.79 11.67 -18.44
CA GLN A 143 21.00 12.90 -18.33
C GLN A 143 19.58 12.55 -17.91
N VAL A 144 19.05 13.27 -16.92
CA VAL A 144 17.66 13.13 -16.48
C VAL A 144 16.94 14.45 -16.73
N GLN A 145 15.82 14.41 -17.45
CA GLN A 145 15.00 15.58 -17.73
C GLN A 145 13.56 15.32 -17.29
N HIS A 146 13.01 16.22 -16.47
CA HIS A 146 11.60 16.19 -16.10
C HIS A 146 10.76 17.02 -17.08
N HIS A 147 9.62 16.46 -17.46
CA HIS A 147 8.58 17.08 -18.24
C HIS A 147 7.31 17.12 -17.38
N ALA A 148 6.86 18.32 -17.06
CA ALA A 148 5.68 18.58 -16.22
C ALA A 148 4.36 18.34 -16.99
N GLU A 149 4.24 17.16 -17.59
CA GLU A 149 3.23 16.81 -18.58
C GLU A 149 2.64 15.43 -18.28
N ALA A 150 1.34 15.27 -18.51
CA ALA A 150 0.72 13.96 -18.57
C ALA A 150 0.94 13.37 -19.97
N VAL A 151 1.39 12.11 -20.04
CA VAL A 151 1.38 11.35 -21.31
C VAL A 151 -0.03 10.81 -21.51
N THR A 152 -0.61 11.06 -22.68
CA THR A 152 -1.98 10.67 -23.01
C THR A 152 -2.03 9.58 -24.06
N GLN A 153 -1.02 9.50 -24.93
CA GLN A 153 -0.95 8.48 -25.99
C GLN A 153 0.46 7.91 -26.12
N CYS A 154 0.54 6.65 -26.52
CA CYS A 154 1.78 5.95 -26.83
C CYS A 154 1.57 5.03 -28.04
N ARG A 155 2.44 5.13 -29.05
CA ARG A 155 2.40 4.29 -30.25
C ARG A 155 3.76 3.68 -30.54
N PRO A 156 3.85 2.43 -31.03
CA PRO A 156 5.12 1.86 -31.47
C PRO A 156 5.69 2.68 -32.63
N LEU A 157 7.01 2.86 -32.67
CA LEU A 157 7.67 3.47 -33.82
C LEU A 157 7.68 2.50 -35.01
N ALA A 158 7.48 3.01 -36.23
CA ALA A 158 7.37 2.19 -37.43
C ALA A 158 8.72 1.71 -37.98
N ASP A 159 9.78 2.47 -37.75
CA ASP A 159 11.11 2.31 -38.36
C ASP A 159 12.13 1.62 -37.45
N ARG A 160 11.87 1.59 -36.13
CA ARG A 160 12.80 1.04 -35.14
C ARG A 160 12.07 0.61 -33.87
N PRO A 161 12.64 -0.31 -33.05
CA PRO A 161 12.07 -0.62 -31.74
C PRO A 161 12.01 0.62 -30.85
N GLY A 162 10.85 0.87 -30.24
CA GLY A 162 10.61 2.01 -29.36
C GLY A 162 9.19 2.52 -29.46
N PHE A 163 8.93 3.65 -28.80
CA PHE A 163 7.62 4.28 -28.73
C PHE A 163 7.69 5.78 -29.03
N GLY A 164 6.67 6.30 -29.71
CA GLY A 164 6.35 7.72 -29.76
C GLY A 164 5.30 8.05 -28.70
N LEU A 165 5.61 9.01 -27.84
CA LEU A 165 4.73 9.49 -26.79
C LEU A 165 4.11 10.82 -27.19
N VAL A 166 2.84 11.01 -26.86
CA VAL A 166 2.13 12.30 -26.99
C VAL A 166 1.68 12.74 -25.60
N THR A 167 1.98 13.98 -25.27
CA THR A 167 1.57 14.61 -24.00
C THR A 167 0.26 15.37 -24.13
N ALA A 168 -0.32 15.76 -22.99
CA ALA A 168 -1.55 16.54 -22.94
C ALA A 168 -1.47 17.89 -23.71
N SER A 169 -0.29 18.51 -23.79
CA SER A 169 -0.05 19.71 -24.60
C SER A 169 0.16 19.44 -26.10
N GLY A 170 0.16 18.17 -26.52
CA GLY A 170 0.43 17.75 -27.90
C GLY A 170 1.93 17.61 -28.22
N TRP A 171 2.83 17.85 -27.27
CA TRP A 171 4.26 17.62 -27.46
C TRP A 171 4.53 16.13 -27.70
N GLN A 172 5.34 15.84 -28.72
CA GLN A 172 5.69 14.48 -29.15
C GLN A 172 7.17 14.18 -28.89
N GLN A 173 7.45 12.99 -28.38
CA GLN A 173 8.79 12.55 -28.02
C GLN A 173 8.95 11.05 -28.24
N ALA A 174 10.00 10.64 -28.95
CA ALA A 174 10.35 9.24 -29.14
C ALA A 174 11.28 8.74 -28.01
N CYS A 175 11.04 7.50 -27.55
CA CYS A 175 11.89 6.78 -26.61
C CYS A 175 12.20 5.36 -27.09
N ASP A 176 13.35 4.83 -26.70
CA ASP A 176 13.79 3.47 -27.01
C ASP A 176 13.29 2.45 -25.96
N GLY A 177 12.94 2.90 -24.76
CA GLY A 177 12.30 2.09 -23.70
C GLY A 177 11.34 2.92 -22.86
N LEU A 178 10.25 2.29 -22.39
CA LEU A 178 9.16 2.94 -21.66
C LEU A 178 8.86 2.21 -20.35
N PHE A 179 8.88 2.93 -19.23
CA PHE A 179 8.41 2.47 -17.93
C PHE A 179 7.08 3.14 -17.58
N LEU A 180 6.06 2.34 -17.27
CA LEU A 180 4.81 2.78 -16.69
C LEU A 180 4.84 2.52 -15.19
N THR A 181 4.83 3.61 -14.42
CA THR A 181 4.79 3.57 -12.95
C THR A 181 3.72 4.48 -12.36
N ALA A 182 2.83 5.00 -13.21
CA ALA A 182 1.68 5.79 -12.82
C ALA A 182 0.76 4.98 -11.88
N GLY A 183 0.24 5.66 -10.86
CA GLY A 183 -0.74 5.09 -9.94
C GLY A 183 -2.16 5.11 -10.51
N HIS A 184 -3.13 4.73 -9.68
CA HIS A 184 -4.55 4.85 -10.02
C HIS A 184 -4.94 6.29 -10.37
N ALA A 185 -5.99 6.43 -11.18
CA ALA A 185 -6.56 7.72 -11.55
C ALA A 185 -6.80 8.58 -10.29
N PRO A 186 -6.50 9.89 -10.34
CA PRO A 186 -6.68 10.76 -9.19
C PRO A 186 -8.13 10.70 -8.71
N GLN A 187 -8.31 10.49 -7.41
CA GLN A 187 -9.62 10.68 -6.80
C GLN A 187 -9.99 12.16 -6.96
N PRO A 188 -11.19 12.49 -7.48
CA PRO A 188 -11.61 13.88 -7.56
C PRO A 188 -11.56 14.50 -6.17
N ALA A 189 -11.11 15.76 -6.08
CA ALA A 189 -11.20 16.51 -4.84
C ALA A 189 -12.65 16.53 -4.37
N ALA A 190 -12.87 16.52 -3.05
CA ALA A 190 -14.21 16.70 -2.51
C ALA A 190 -14.79 18.02 -3.09
N PRO A 191 -16.01 18.01 -3.65
CA PRO A 191 -16.64 19.20 -4.20
C PRO A 191 -16.57 20.38 -3.21
N ASP A 192 -16.33 21.60 -3.71
CA ASP A 192 -16.29 22.78 -2.83
C ASP A 192 -17.67 23.11 -2.23
N ASN A 193 -18.76 22.74 -2.92
CA ASN A 193 -20.13 22.92 -2.47
C ASN A 193 -20.81 21.56 -2.19
N LEU A 194 -20.69 21.07 -0.95
CA LEU A 194 -21.26 19.80 -0.51
C LEU A 194 -22.63 19.92 0.17
N GLY A 195 -23.17 21.15 0.28
CA GLY A 195 -24.38 21.40 1.08
C GLY A 195 -24.16 21.25 2.60
N GLN A 196 -25.26 21.12 3.35
CA GLN A 196 -25.28 21.05 4.81
C GLN A 196 -25.37 19.62 5.34
N ARG A 197 -25.82 18.65 4.52
CA ARG A 197 -25.99 17.25 4.89
C ARG A 197 -25.21 16.36 3.93
N VAL A 198 -24.10 15.80 4.41
CA VAL A 198 -23.15 15.06 3.57
C VAL A 198 -23.07 13.61 4.03
N ALA A 199 -23.23 12.67 3.10
CA ALA A 199 -23.01 11.26 3.34
C ALA A 199 -21.61 10.83 2.88
N ILE A 200 -20.92 10.02 3.69
CA ILE A 200 -19.63 9.39 3.35
C ILE A 200 -19.87 7.89 3.22
N GLU A 201 -19.76 7.39 1.99
CA GLU A 201 -19.87 5.97 1.67
C GLU A 201 -18.51 5.29 1.85
N GLY A 202 -18.31 4.69 3.01
CA GLY A 202 -17.08 3.98 3.40
C GLY A 202 -16.73 4.22 4.87
N LEU A 203 -15.98 3.28 5.44
CA LEU A 203 -15.49 3.35 6.84
C LEU A 203 -13.96 3.19 6.96
N GLY A 204 -13.26 3.11 5.82
CA GLY A 204 -11.81 2.93 5.75
C GLY A 204 -11.02 4.24 5.75
N LEU A 205 -9.76 4.18 5.34
CA LEU A 205 -8.82 5.33 5.34
C LEU A 205 -9.35 6.55 4.59
N THR A 206 -9.87 6.36 3.38
CA THR A 206 -10.41 7.45 2.56
C THR A 206 -11.60 8.14 3.25
N ALA A 207 -12.40 7.40 4.02
CA ALA A 207 -13.51 7.98 4.78
C ALA A 207 -13.00 8.83 5.95
N MET A 208 -11.92 8.39 6.61
CA MET A 208 -11.26 9.19 7.66
C MET A 208 -10.60 10.45 7.11
N ASP A 209 -10.06 10.41 5.89
CA ASP A 209 -9.53 11.61 5.23
C ASP A 209 -10.64 12.60 4.86
N ALA A 210 -11.76 12.10 4.32
CA ALA A 210 -12.93 12.93 4.04
C ALA A 210 -13.47 13.55 5.34
N LEU A 211 -13.55 12.77 6.42
CA LEU A 211 -13.94 13.24 7.74
C LEU A 211 -13.03 14.37 8.24
N ALA A 212 -11.71 14.17 8.20
CA ALA A 212 -10.73 15.18 8.60
C ALA A 212 -10.84 16.46 7.74
N HIS A 213 -11.04 16.32 6.43
CA HIS A 213 -11.23 17.46 5.53
C HIS A 213 -12.50 18.26 5.83
N LEU A 214 -13.61 17.59 6.18
CA LEU A 214 -14.90 18.23 6.47
C LEU A 214 -15.04 18.72 7.91
N THR A 215 -14.06 18.44 8.77
CA THR A 215 -14.07 18.83 10.18
C THR A 215 -12.91 19.78 10.47
N GLU A 216 -11.71 19.27 10.73
CA GLU A 216 -10.52 20.07 10.97
C GLU A 216 -10.16 20.96 9.76
N GLY A 217 -10.31 20.43 8.54
CA GLY A 217 -10.14 21.22 7.31
C GLY A 217 -11.11 22.39 7.16
N ARG A 218 -12.21 22.38 7.94
CA ARG A 218 -13.17 23.48 8.05
C ARG A 218 -12.97 24.31 9.32
N GLY A 219 -11.88 24.12 10.04
CA GLY A 219 -11.44 24.97 11.16
C GLY A 219 -11.90 24.51 12.53
N GLY A 220 -12.61 23.38 12.65
CA GLY A 220 -12.88 22.79 13.95
C GLY A 220 -11.61 22.23 14.59
N ARG A 221 -11.62 22.04 15.91
CA ARG A 221 -10.40 21.75 16.69
C ARG A 221 -10.62 20.61 17.66
N PHE A 222 -9.65 19.71 17.78
CA PHE A 222 -9.59 18.73 18.85
C PHE A 222 -8.81 19.33 20.02
N VAL A 223 -9.42 19.43 21.19
CA VAL A 223 -8.75 19.88 22.42
C VAL A 223 -8.60 18.72 23.40
N PRO A 224 -7.50 18.64 24.17
CA PRO A 224 -7.32 17.60 25.16
C PRO A 224 -8.51 17.52 26.13
N ASP A 225 -8.98 16.32 26.41
CA ASP A 225 -10.06 16.06 27.35
C ASP A 225 -9.84 14.73 28.10
N ARG A 226 -10.46 14.57 29.27
CA ARG A 226 -10.32 13.35 30.09
C ARG A 226 -11.26 12.22 29.67
N CYS A 227 -11.99 12.38 28.56
CA CYS A 227 -12.85 11.34 28.00
C CYS A 227 -12.02 10.15 27.48
N PHE A 228 -12.69 9.04 27.16
CA PHE A 228 -12.01 7.84 26.64
C PHE A 228 -11.23 8.09 25.33
N ALA A 229 -11.76 8.96 24.46
CA ALA A 229 -11.10 9.36 23.22
C ALA A 229 -9.82 10.17 23.48
N GLY A 230 -9.72 10.85 24.64
CA GLY A 230 -8.63 11.78 24.97
C GLY A 230 -8.81 13.18 24.37
N TRP A 231 -9.87 13.39 23.60
CA TRP A 231 -10.14 14.63 22.89
C TRP A 231 -11.61 15.00 22.93
N ARG A 232 -11.87 16.30 23.04
CA ARG A 232 -13.19 16.90 22.79
C ARG A 232 -13.10 17.72 21.51
N TYR A 233 -14.05 17.52 20.60
CA TYR A 233 -14.13 18.31 19.39
C TYR A 233 -14.83 19.65 19.66
N GLN A 234 -14.26 20.74 19.15
CA GLN A 234 -14.82 22.09 19.14
C GLN A 234 -15.19 22.45 17.70
N PRO A 235 -16.50 22.45 17.36
CA PRO A 235 -16.95 22.83 16.03
C PRO A 235 -16.60 24.28 15.71
N SER A 236 -16.27 24.55 14.45
CA SER A 236 -16.14 25.91 13.92
C SER A 236 -17.46 26.52 13.47
N GLY A 237 -18.49 25.70 13.26
CA GLY A 237 -19.76 26.08 12.66
C GLY A 237 -19.77 26.02 11.13
N ARG A 238 -18.67 25.58 10.50
CA ARG A 238 -18.56 25.40 9.04
C ARG A 238 -18.66 23.93 8.63
N GLU A 239 -18.66 23.02 9.60
CA GLU A 239 -18.85 21.59 9.39
C GLU A 239 -20.27 21.33 8.87
N PRO A 240 -20.45 20.51 7.82
CA PRO A 240 -21.76 19.97 7.51
C PRO A 240 -22.16 18.92 8.56
N GLN A 241 -23.44 18.57 8.61
CA GLN A 241 -23.89 17.36 9.28
C GLN A 241 -23.43 16.14 8.47
N LEU A 242 -22.67 15.27 9.11
CA LEU A 242 -22.03 14.12 8.46
C LEU A 242 -22.76 12.83 8.77
N PHE A 243 -22.98 12.02 7.74
CA PHE A 243 -23.52 10.68 7.84
C PHE A 243 -22.50 9.67 7.31
N MET A 244 -22.14 8.65 8.07
CA MET A 244 -21.17 7.64 7.66
C MET A 244 -21.82 6.26 7.58
N TYR A 245 -21.55 5.53 6.51
CA TYR A 245 -22.11 4.19 6.31
C TYR A 245 -21.22 3.32 5.41
N SER A 246 -21.51 2.02 5.36
CA SER A 246 -20.93 1.13 4.34
C SER A 246 -21.84 -0.05 4.04
N ARG A 247 -21.58 -0.73 2.92
CA ARG A 247 -22.33 -1.92 2.47
C ARG A 247 -22.42 -3.03 3.54
N SER A 248 -21.34 -3.27 4.27
CA SER A 248 -21.31 -4.29 5.32
C SER A 248 -21.61 -3.73 6.71
N GLY A 249 -21.38 -2.44 6.94
CA GLY A 249 -21.48 -1.81 8.26
C GLY A 249 -20.39 -2.25 9.23
N LEU A 250 -19.39 -2.99 8.77
CA LEU A 250 -18.33 -3.53 9.62
C LEU A 250 -17.19 -2.51 9.78
N PRO A 251 -16.74 -2.25 11.01
CA PRO A 251 -15.60 -1.36 11.27
C PRO A 251 -14.26 -1.98 10.84
N PHE A 252 -13.26 -1.13 10.67
CA PHE A 252 -11.87 -1.54 10.46
C PHE A 252 -11.17 -1.70 11.81
N HIS A 253 -10.13 -2.53 11.90
CA HIS A 253 -9.27 -2.51 13.08
C HIS A 253 -8.29 -1.35 12.98
N ALA A 254 -8.15 -0.58 14.06
CA ALA A 254 -7.13 0.44 14.18
C ALA A 254 -5.74 -0.20 14.23
N ARG A 255 -4.77 0.46 13.59
CA ARG A 255 -3.36 0.08 13.63
C ARG A 255 -2.86 0.04 15.07
N PRO A 256 -2.20 -1.04 15.51
CA PRO A 256 -1.68 -1.15 16.86
C PRO A 256 -0.61 -0.08 17.10
N ARG A 257 -0.63 0.50 18.29
CA ARG A 257 0.40 1.45 18.74
C ARG A 257 1.76 0.76 18.73
N TRP A 258 2.73 1.42 18.11
CA TRP A 258 4.11 0.96 18.14
C TRP A 258 4.73 1.20 19.52
N GLN A 259 5.57 0.28 19.97
CA GLN A 259 6.28 0.37 21.24
C GLN A 259 7.80 0.19 21.00
N PRO A 260 8.64 1.07 21.57
CA PRO A 260 10.09 0.88 21.58
C PRO A 260 10.47 -0.45 22.25
N GLY A 261 11.49 -1.13 21.72
CA GLY A 261 11.97 -2.40 22.29
C GLY A 261 11.03 -3.58 22.04
N GLY A 262 10.34 -3.58 20.88
CA GLY A 262 9.37 -4.61 20.49
C GLY A 262 9.84 -6.05 20.76
N CYS A 263 8.89 -6.94 21.05
CA CYS A 263 9.19 -8.34 21.31
C CYS A 263 9.72 -9.02 20.04
N GLU A 264 10.60 -10.00 20.23
CA GLU A 264 11.05 -10.89 19.16
C GLU A 264 9.83 -11.50 18.44
N ALA A 265 9.89 -11.53 17.10
CA ALA A 265 8.86 -12.14 16.30
C ALA A 265 8.76 -13.63 16.63
N PHE A 266 7.53 -14.15 16.71
CA PHE A 266 7.36 -15.58 16.90
C PHE A 266 7.80 -16.34 15.65
N PRO A 267 8.31 -17.58 15.81
CA PRO A 267 8.59 -18.43 14.66
C PRO A 267 7.31 -18.67 13.86
N ARG A 268 7.43 -18.61 12.53
CA ARG A 268 6.37 -19.01 11.61
C ARG A 268 6.23 -20.53 11.64
N LEU A 269 5.04 -21.07 11.90
CA LEU A 269 4.88 -22.50 12.21
C LEU A 269 4.09 -23.27 11.16
N TYR A 270 2.99 -22.69 10.66
CA TYR A 270 2.02 -23.38 9.81
C TYR A 270 1.83 -22.66 8.47
N PHE A 271 1.77 -21.33 8.45
CA PHE A 271 1.77 -20.57 7.20
C PHE A 271 3.20 -20.21 6.82
N THR A 272 3.81 -21.05 5.99
CA THR A 272 5.23 -20.94 5.61
C THR A 272 5.44 -21.12 4.11
N ALA A 273 6.58 -20.64 3.62
CA ALA A 273 7.05 -20.86 2.25
C ALA A 273 7.04 -22.35 1.86
N ALA A 274 7.55 -23.22 2.73
CA ALA A 274 7.59 -24.67 2.51
C ALA A 274 6.19 -25.31 2.48
N ALA A 275 5.27 -24.84 3.33
CA ALA A 275 3.89 -25.33 3.30
C ALA A 275 3.17 -24.95 2.00
N ILE A 276 3.40 -23.73 1.49
CA ILE A 276 2.87 -23.29 0.19
C ILE A 276 3.44 -24.15 -0.93
N ASP A 277 4.75 -24.39 -0.94
CA ASP A 277 5.40 -25.21 -1.97
C ASP A 277 4.87 -26.66 -1.95
N ALA A 278 4.67 -27.24 -0.76
CA ALA A 278 4.08 -28.56 -0.60
C ALA A 278 2.64 -28.64 -1.15
N LEU A 279 1.81 -27.61 -0.90
CA LEU A 279 0.47 -27.53 -1.48
C LEU A 279 0.53 -27.48 -3.01
N ARG A 280 1.45 -26.71 -3.59
CA ARG A 280 1.61 -26.61 -5.05
C ARG A 280 2.02 -27.95 -5.66
N CYS A 281 2.96 -28.68 -5.04
CA CYS A 281 3.38 -30.00 -5.50
C CYS A 281 2.23 -31.03 -5.52
N GLY A 282 1.24 -30.87 -4.64
CA GLY A 282 0.04 -31.71 -4.60
C GLY A 282 -1.02 -31.40 -5.68
N ARG A 283 -0.82 -30.38 -6.52
CA ARG A 283 -1.78 -29.93 -7.53
C ARG A 283 -1.19 -30.09 -8.94
N HIS A 284 -1.96 -30.69 -9.87
CA HIS A 284 -1.50 -30.90 -11.26
C HIS A 284 -1.07 -29.61 -11.98
N SER A 285 -1.73 -28.48 -11.73
CA SER A 285 -1.39 -27.18 -12.34
C SER A 285 -0.47 -26.31 -11.46
N GLY A 286 -0.17 -26.74 -10.23
CA GLY A 286 0.48 -25.91 -9.23
C GLY A 286 -0.36 -24.72 -8.72
N ARG A 287 -1.57 -24.49 -9.25
CA ARG A 287 -2.49 -23.42 -8.84
C ARG A 287 -3.26 -23.84 -7.59
N LEU A 288 -3.43 -22.90 -6.65
CA LEU A 288 -4.10 -23.16 -5.37
C LEU A 288 -5.53 -22.61 -5.34
N ASP A 289 -6.36 -23.16 -4.47
CA ASP A 289 -7.61 -22.54 -4.01
C ASP A 289 -7.35 -21.84 -2.68
N PHE A 290 -7.48 -20.52 -2.63
CA PHE A 290 -7.13 -19.74 -1.44
C PHE A 290 -7.93 -20.17 -0.22
N ARG A 291 -9.24 -20.42 -0.38
CA ARG A 291 -10.11 -20.76 0.74
C ARG A 291 -9.90 -22.20 1.21
N ALA A 292 -9.76 -23.15 0.29
CA ALA A 292 -9.62 -24.56 0.64
C ALA A 292 -8.20 -24.92 1.07
N ASP A 293 -7.18 -24.34 0.43
CA ASP A 293 -5.78 -24.74 0.62
C ASP A 293 -5.02 -23.81 1.57
N VAL A 294 -5.23 -22.49 1.47
CA VAL A 294 -4.37 -21.49 2.11
C VAL A 294 -4.96 -20.95 3.42
N LEU A 295 -6.25 -20.63 3.43
CA LEU A 295 -6.93 -20.08 4.60
C LEU A 295 -6.78 -20.97 5.85
N PRO A 296 -6.86 -22.32 5.78
CA PRO A 296 -6.63 -23.17 6.95
C PRO A 296 -5.22 -23.07 7.53
N LEU A 297 -4.20 -22.73 6.71
CA LEU A 297 -2.85 -22.47 7.20
C LEU A 297 -2.77 -21.12 7.91
N ILE A 298 -3.43 -20.09 7.37
CA ILE A 298 -3.52 -18.76 8.00
C ILE A 298 -4.24 -18.85 9.35
N ASP A 299 -5.38 -19.55 9.42
CA ASP A 299 -6.13 -19.74 10.66
C ASP A 299 -5.28 -20.44 11.73
N ALA A 300 -4.57 -21.50 11.36
CA ALA A 300 -3.67 -22.19 12.26
C ALA A 300 -2.52 -21.29 12.73
N GLU A 301 -1.96 -20.46 11.85
CA GLU A 301 -0.91 -19.49 12.19
C GLU A 301 -1.44 -18.41 13.14
N MET A 302 -2.63 -17.88 12.89
CA MET A 302 -3.29 -16.89 13.76
C MET A 302 -3.47 -17.46 15.18
N ARG A 303 -3.96 -18.71 15.31
CA ARG A 303 -4.06 -19.38 16.61
C ARG A 303 -2.70 -19.60 17.26
N ALA A 304 -1.71 -20.02 16.49
CA ALA A 304 -0.36 -20.24 17.00
C ALA A 304 0.25 -18.94 17.57
N VAL A 305 0.09 -17.82 16.86
CA VAL A 305 0.55 -16.50 17.30
C VAL A 305 -0.25 -16.04 18.52
N PHE A 306 -1.58 -16.20 18.53
CA PHE A 306 -2.42 -15.84 19.66
C PHE A 306 -1.99 -16.54 20.95
N TYR A 307 -1.86 -17.87 20.93
CA TYR A 307 -1.51 -18.64 22.13
C TYR A 307 -0.06 -18.41 22.57
N GLN A 308 0.88 -18.23 21.63
CA GLN A 308 2.25 -17.81 21.99
C GLN A 308 2.25 -16.44 22.66
N ALA A 309 1.46 -15.48 22.19
CA ALA A 309 1.33 -14.17 22.81
C ALA A 309 0.70 -14.24 24.21
N LYS A 310 -0.38 -15.01 24.37
CA LYS A 310 -1.03 -15.28 25.67
C LYS A 310 -0.04 -15.88 26.67
N VAL A 311 0.65 -16.96 26.29
CA VAL A 311 1.62 -17.63 27.16
C VAL A 311 2.84 -16.77 27.45
N ARG A 312 3.33 -15.97 26.50
CA ARG A 312 4.42 -15.01 26.73
C ARG A 312 4.06 -14.03 27.85
N LEU A 313 2.82 -13.55 27.88
CA LEU A 313 2.36 -12.58 28.88
C LEU A 313 2.09 -13.21 30.25
N ALA A 314 1.45 -14.38 30.27
CA ALA A 314 0.96 -14.98 31.52
C ALA A 314 1.90 -16.05 32.12
N ALA A 315 2.68 -16.76 31.31
CA ALA A 315 3.58 -17.82 31.74
C ALA A 315 4.82 -17.95 30.83
N PRO A 316 5.71 -16.93 30.77
CA PRO A 316 6.82 -16.87 29.81
C PRO A 316 7.76 -18.08 29.86
N ARG A 317 7.92 -18.72 31.03
CA ARG A 317 8.73 -19.95 31.18
C ARG A 317 8.17 -21.16 30.40
N GLN A 318 6.88 -21.16 30.06
CA GLN A 318 6.23 -22.23 29.30
C GLN A 318 6.28 -22.01 27.78
N LEU A 319 6.70 -20.82 27.32
CA LEU A 319 6.68 -20.46 25.89
C LEU A 319 7.53 -21.43 25.03
N GLY A 320 8.73 -21.77 25.49
CA GLY A 320 9.60 -22.71 24.76
C GLY A 320 8.98 -24.11 24.63
N HIS A 321 8.30 -24.60 25.67
CA HIS A 321 7.60 -25.88 25.63
C HIS A 321 6.40 -25.83 24.66
N LEU A 322 5.61 -24.75 24.71
CA LEU A 322 4.49 -24.54 23.78
C LEU A 322 4.97 -24.55 22.32
N GLN A 323 6.05 -23.82 22.02
CA GLN A 323 6.64 -23.76 20.68
C GLN A 323 7.14 -25.13 20.20
N GLN A 324 7.62 -25.99 21.10
CA GLN A 324 7.98 -27.37 20.77
C GLN A 324 6.75 -28.22 20.46
N GLN A 325 5.70 -28.13 21.27
CA GLN A 325 4.43 -28.83 21.03
C GLN A 325 3.81 -28.41 19.69
N MET A 326 3.78 -27.11 19.38
CA MET A 326 3.28 -26.61 18.10
C MET A 326 4.09 -27.13 16.91
N ARG A 327 5.42 -27.17 17.02
CA ARG A 327 6.30 -27.76 16.00
C ARG A 327 6.05 -29.26 15.77
N GLN A 328 5.58 -29.99 16.77
CA GLN A 328 5.23 -31.42 16.63
C GLN A 328 3.82 -31.64 16.05
N ALA A 329 2.93 -30.65 16.16
CA ALA A 329 1.57 -30.68 15.65
C ALA A 329 1.51 -30.26 14.17
N GLN A 330 2.07 -31.07 13.26
CA GLN A 330 2.13 -30.75 11.82
C GLN A 330 0.87 -31.13 11.03
N THR A 331 0.07 -32.10 11.50
CA THR A 331 -1.16 -32.51 10.81
C THR A 331 -2.37 -31.73 11.31
N PRO A 332 -3.44 -31.55 10.50
CA PRO A 332 -4.67 -30.89 10.93
C PRO A 332 -5.24 -31.46 12.24
N GLU A 333 -5.27 -32.77 12.41
CA GLU A 333 -5.84 -33.44 13.59
C GLU A 333 -5.05 -33.11 14.86
N LYS A 334 -3.71 -33.16 14.77
CA LYS A 334 -2.83 -32.79 15.89
C LYS A 334 -2.98 -31.32 16.26
N ARG A 335 -3.16 -30.43 15.27
CA ARG A 335 -3.39 -28.99 15.51
C ARG A 335 -4.72 -28.76 16.20
N THR A 336 -5.79 -29.40 15.74
CA THR A 336 -7.13 -29.30 16.36
C THR A 336 -7.09 -29.72 17.83
N THR A 337 -6.50 -30.88 18.14
CA THR A 337 -6.36 -31.35 19.54
C THR A 337 -5.52 -30.40 20.39
N LEU A 338 -4.41 -29.88 19.84
CA LEU A 338 -3.57 -28.91 20.54
C LEU A 338 -4.34 -27.63 20.85
N PHE A 339 -5.02 -27.04 19.88
CA PHE A 339 -5.73 -25.78 20.05
C PHE A 339 -6.97 -25.90 20.95
N ALA A 340 -7.67 -27.04 20.92
CA ALA A 340 -8.79 -27.29 21.85
C ALA A 340 -8.31 -27.24 23.32
N ARG A 341 -7.21 -27.94 23.63
CA ARG A 341 -6.59 -27.89 24.97
C ARG A 341 -6.11 -26.49 25.36
N LEU A 342 -5.56 -25.74 24.41
CA LEU A 342 -5.11 -24.37 24.68
C LEU A 342 -6.29 -23.41 24.92
N ALA A 343 -7.42 -23.59 24.24
CA ALA A 343 -8.63 -22.82 24.45
C ALA A 343 -9.19 -23.00 25.87
N GLU A 344 -9.18 -24.24 26.39
CA GLU A 344 -9.58 -24.55 27.76
C GLU A 344 -8.69 -23.86 28.81
N GLN A 345 -7.41 -23.68 28.51
CA GLN A 345 -6.43 -23.14 29.46
C GLN A 345 -6.23 -21.61 29.36
N TRP A 346 -6.36 -21.02 28.16
CA TRP A 346 -5.89 -19.65 27.86
C TRP A 346 -6.94 -18.73 27.22
N ASP A 347 -8.21 -19.13 27.32
CA ASP A 347 -9.36 -18.61 26.59
C ASP A 347 -9.38 -19.01 25.11
N ASP A 348 -10.59 -19.19 24.58
CA ASP A 348 -10.78 -19.51 23.18
C ASP A 348 -10.46 -18.32 22.26
N PHE A 349 -10.01 -18.65 21.05
CA PHE A 349 -9.76 -17.71 19.98
C PHE A 349 -10.04 -18.38 18.63
N GLU A 350 -11.16 -18.02 18.03
CA GLU A 350 -11.58 -18.48 16.69
C GLU A 350 -11.25 -17.39 15.65
N PRO A 351 -10.31 -17.63 14.71
CA PRO A 351 -10.01 -16.68 13.64
C PRO A 351 -11.23 -16.28 12.80
N GLN A 352 -12.16 -17.21 12.58
CA GLN A 352 -13.34 -16.99 11.74
C GLN A 352 -14.28 -15.88 12.29
N ASP A 353 -14.29 -15.64 13.59
CA ASP A 353 -15.04 -14.53 14.20
C ASP A 353 -14.57 -13.15 13.72
N TRP A 354 -13.30 -13.05 13.32
CA TRP A 354 -12.66 -11.82 12.85
C TRP A 354 -12.62 -11.72 11.32
N LEU A 355 -12.68 -12.85 10.63
CA LEU A 355 -12.68 -12.95 9.17
C LEU A 355 -14.08 -12.75 8.56
N THR A 356 -15.08 -12.40 9.36
CA THR A 356 -16.48 -12.26 8.93
C THR A 356 -16.67 -11.32 7.73
N VAL A 357 -17.34 -11.80 6.70
CA VAL A 357 -17.69 -11.02 5.51
C VAL A 357 -19.16 -10.61 5.50
N ALA A 358 -19.94 -11.18 6.42
CA ALA A 358 -21.38 -10.95 6.49
C ALA A 358 -21.66 -9.51 6.94
N PRO A 359 -22.56 -8.79 6.25
CA PRO A 359 -23.03 -7.50 6.72
C PRO A 359 -23.63 -7.57 8.13
N TRP A 360 -23.66 -6.44 8.83
CA TRP A 360 -24.41 -6.31 10.07
C TRP A 360 -25.89 -6.67 9.87
N THR A 361 -26.39 -7.60 10.66
CA THR A 361 -27.80 -8.08 10.61
C THR A 361 -28.60 -7.74 11.86
N GLY A 362 -28.01 -7.05 12.84
CA GLY A 362 -28.69 -6.66 14.07
C GLY A 362 -29.69 -5.50 13.86
N PRO A 363 -30.52 -5.18 14.87
CA PRO A 363 -31.53 -4.13 14.77
C PRO A 363 -30.92 -2.77 14.39
N GLN A 364 -31.54 -2.06 13.43
CA GLN A 364 -31.02 -0.79 12.89
C GLN A 364 -30.78 0.26 14.00
N GLY A 365 -31.71 0.39 14.96
CA GLY A 365 -31.59 1.34 16.08
C GLY A 365 -30.47 1.02 17.08
N GLN A 366 -29.85 -0.17 16.99
CA GLN A 366 -28.73 -0.57 17.86
C GLN A 366 -27.38 -0.44 17.17
N TYR A 367 -27.35 -0.18 15.86
CA TYR A 367 -26.12 -0.18 15.06
C TYR A 367 -25.11 0.85 15.57
N ALA A 368 -25.49 2.12 15.70
CA ALA A 368 -24.56 3.19 16.09
C ALA A 368 -23.91 2.92 17.46
N ASN A 369 -24.70 2.50 18.46
CA ASN A 369 -24.19 2.15 19.79
C ASN A 369 -23.33 0.88 19.78
N GLY A 370 -23.70 -0.12 18.98
CA GLY A 370 -22.90 -1.34 18.79
C GLY A 370 -21.55 -1.03 18.14
N PHE A 371 -21.56 -0.20 17.10
CA PHE A 371 -20.36 0.27 16.41
C PHE A 371 -19.44 1.06 17.34
N ARG A 372 -20.00 2.00 18.13
CA ARG A 372 -19.25 2.77 19.14
C ARG A 372 -18.53 1.87 20.14
N ARG A 373 -19.26 0.92 20.75
CA ARG A 373 -18.65 -0.05 21.69
C ARG A 373 -17.56 -0.89 21.04
N TRP A 374 -17.75 -1.27 19.77
CA TRP A 374 -16.76 -2.03 19.03
C TRP A 374 -15.47 -1.22 18.83
N ILE A 375 -15.56 0.03 18.36
CA ILE A 375 -14.36 0.86 18.12
C ILE A 375 -13.69 1.26 19.42
N GLU A 376 -14.43 1.45 20.53
CA GLU A 376 -13.86 1.69 21.86
C GLU A 376 -13.01 0.49 22.32
N ARG A 377 -13.54 -0.74 22.19
CA ARG A 377 -12.80 -1.97 22.51
C ARG A 377 -11.56 -2.12 21.63
N ASP A 378 -11.71 -1.90 20.33
CA ASP A 378 -10.60 -2.03 19.39
C ASP A 378 -9.50 -0.98 19.63
N LEU A 379 -9.89 0.26 19.94
CA LEU A 379 -8.98 1.34 20.29
C LEU A 379 -8.21 1.03 21.58
N ALA A 380 -8.87 0.48 22.61
CA ALA A 380 -8.20 0.03 23.83
C ALA A 380 -7.12 -1.03 23.53
N LEU A 381 -7.45 -2.03 22.72
CA LEU A 381 -6.51 -3.07 22.30
C LEU A 381 -5.40 -2.52 21.41
N SER A 382 -5.70 -1.55 20.55
CA SER A 382 -4.72 -0.87 19.71
C SER A 382 -3.69 -0.12 20.54
N ARG A 383 -4.12 0.60 21.58
CA ARG A 383 -3.23 1.33 22.51
C ARG A 383 -2.26 0.41 23.26
N LEU A 384 -2.62 -0.85 23.49
CA LEU A 384 -1.73 -1.87 24.06
C LEU A 384 -0.61 -2.30 23.10
N GLY A 385 -0.76 -2.08 21.79
CA GLY A 385 0.18 -2.55 20.78
C GLY A 385 0.19 -4.08 20.63
N THR A 386 1.05 -4.61 19.76
CA THR A 386 1.14 -6.06 19.53
C THR A 386 1.83 -6.82 20.66
N ALA A 387 2.73 -6.17 21.40
CA ALA A 387 3.46 -6.82 22.49
C ALA A 387 2.54 -7.24 23.66
N GLN A 388 1.52 -6.42 23.94
CA GLN A 388 0.62 -6.58 25.09
C GLN A 388 -0.81 -7.01 24.71
N SER A 389 -1.10 -7.20 23.41
CA SER A 389 -2.41 -7.65 22.93
C SER A 389 -2.27 -8.89 22.05
N PRO A 390 -2.51 -10.10 22.60
CA PRO A 390 -2.50 -11.35 21.83
C PRO A 390 -3.42 -11.31 20.60
N LEU A 391 -4.58 -10.67 20.74
CA LEU A 391 -5.52 -10.49 19.63
C LEU A 391 -4.91 -9.61 18.53
N LYS A 392 -4.38 -8.42 18.85
CA LYS A 392 -3.75 -7.57 17.82
C LYS A 392 -2.56 -8.27 17.18
N GLN A 393 -1.76 -9.03 17.94
CA GLN A 393 -0.65 -9.79 17.39
C GLN A 393 -1.11 -10.89 16.43
N ALA A 394 -2.21 -11.58 16.73
CA ALA A 394 -2.78 -12.61 15.85
C ALA A 394 -3.37 -12.03 14.56
N LEU A 395 -4.07 -10.89 14.64
CA LEU A 395 -4.61 -10.21 13.46
C LEU A 395 -3.50 -9.73 12.51
N GLU A 396 -2.37 -9.27 13.06
CA GLU A 396 -1.22 -8.80 12.29
C GLU A 396 -0.53 -9.90 11.45
N VAL A 397 -0.89 -11.18 11.62
CA VAL A 397 -0.48 -12.25 10.68
C VAL A 397 -0.80 -11.88 9.23
N TRP A 398 -1.95 -11.26 8.96
CA TRP A 398 -2.33 -10.84 7.61
C TRP A 398 -1.42 -9.77 7.00
N ARG A 399 -0.74 -8.97 7.84
CA ARG A 399 0.21 -7.93 7.40
C ARG A 399 1.64 -8.43 7.37
N ASP A 400 2.06 -9.07 8.46
CA ASP A 400 3.44 -9.44 8.73
C ASP A 400 3.87 -10.64 7.85
N TYR A 401 2.91 -11.35 7.25
CA TYR A 401 3.12 -12.47 6.32
C TYR A 401 2.66 -12.15 4.89
N ARG A 402 2.56 -10.86 4.54
CA ARG A 402 2.19 -10.42 3.18
C ARG A 402 3.12 -10.97 2.09
N ASP A 403 4.37 -11.26 2.42
CA ASP A 403 5.33 -11.91 1.52
C ASP A 403 4.86 -13.31 1.09
N LEU A 404 4.26 -14.06 2.01
CA LEU A 404 3.67 -15.36 1.72
C LEU A 404 2.35 -15.24 0.95
N LEU A 405 1.53 -14.24 1.26
CA LEU A 405 0.31 -13.96 0.49
C LEU A 405 0.64 -13.63 -0.98
N ARG A 406 1.70 -12.85 -1.23
CA ARG A 406 2.22 -12.64 -2.59
C ARG A 406 2.68 -13.93 -3.25
N ARG A 407 3.44 -14.76 -2.54
CA ARG A 407 3.86 -16.09 -3.03
C ARG A 407 2.68 -17.00 -3.38
N VAL A 408 1.53 -16.80 -2.73
CA VAL A 408 0.28 -17.51 -3.03
C VAL A 408 -0.40 -16.94 -4.28
N ALA A 409 -0.58 -15.61 -4.36
CA ALA A 409 -1.46 -14.96 -5.32
C ALA A 409 -0.79 -14.53 -6.64
N ASP A 410 0.48 -14.12 -6.61
CA ASP A 410 1.17 -13.51 -7.75
C ASP A 410 1.22 -14.45 -8.97
N GLY A 411 1.08 -13.88 -10.18
CA GLY A 411 1.40 -14.55 -11.44
C GLY A 411 0.60 -15.84 -11.70
N ASN A 412 -0.73 -15.78 -11.53
CA ASN A 412 -1.63 -16.93 -11.62
C ASN A 412 -1.38 -18.04 -10.57
N GLY A 413 -0.88 -17.67 -9.40
CA GLY A 413 -0.67 -18.61 -8.30
C GLY A 413 -1.95 -19.27 -7.77
N LEU A 414 -3.12 -18.66 -8.01
CA LEU A 414 -4.46 -19.17 -7.66
C LEU A 414 -5.23 -19.64 -8.91
N THR A 415 -6.24 -20.49 -8.71
CA THR A 415 -7.24 -20.81 -9.76
C THR A 415 -8.07 -19.56 -10.13
N ASP A 416 -8.64 -19.49 -11.33
CA ASP A 416 -9.29 -18.23 -11.81
C ASP A 416 -10.45 -17.81 -10.90
N ARG A 417 -11.26 -18.79 -10.49
CA ARG A 417 -12.30 -18.61 -9.47
C ARG A 417 -11.74 -18.06 -8.17
N SER A 418 -10.63 -18.64 -7.70
CA SER A 418 -10.01 -18.25 -6.44
C SER A 418 -9.28 -16.90 -6.52
N THR A 419 -8.73 -16.51 -7.68
CA THR A 419 -8.16 -15.17 -7.88
C THR A 419 -9.26 -14.12 -7.75
N HIS A 420 -10.39 -14.33 -8.43
CA HIS A 420 -11.52 -13.42 -8.32
C HIS A 420 -12.06 -13.33 -6.88
N GLU A 421 -12.23 -14.47 -6.18
CA GLU A 421 -12.63 -14.50 -4.77
C GLU A 421 -11.61 -13.79 -3.87
N PHE A 422 -10.31 -14.00 -4.10
CA PHE A 422 -9.24 -13.37 -3.32
C PHE A 422 -9.30 -11.85 -3.37
N TYR A 423 -9.38 -11.24 -4.56
CA TYR A 423 -9.43 -9.79 -4.67
C TYR A 423 -10.82 -9.22 -4.29
N ALA A 424 -11.91 -9.95 -4.55
CA ALA A 424 -13.27 -9.49 -4.22
C ALA A 424 -13.59 -9.56 -2.72
N VAL A 425 -12.99 -10.52 -2.00
CA VAL A 425 -13.33 -10.82 -0.59
C VAL A 425 -12.10 -10.66 0.30
N TRP A 426 -11.09 -11.50 0.10
CA TRP A 426 -10.00 -11.69 1.06
C TRP A 426 -9.04 -10.49 1.14
N ALA A 427 -8.79 -9.79 0.04
CA ALA A 427 -8.06 -8.53 0.02
C ALA A 427 -8.78 -7.45 0.83
N GLY A 428 -10.12 -7.41 0.75
CA GLY A 428 -10.97 -6.53 1.57
C GLY A 428 -10.92 -6.87 3.06
N VAL A 429 -10.96 -8.17 3.39
CA VAL A 429 -10.80 -8.65 4.78
C VAL A 429 -9.44 -8.28 5.34
N SER A 430 -8.36 -8.51 4.59
CA SER A 430 -7.00 -8.10 4.97
C SER A 430 -6.93 -6.59 5.26
N ASN A 431 -7.46 -5.76 4.35
CA ASN A 431 -7.52 -4.32 4.56
C ASN A 431 -8.31 -3.93 5.81
N ARG A 432 -9.41 -4.65 6.13
CA ARG A 432 -10.19 -4.40 7.34
C ARG A 432 -9.48 -4.81 8.62
N LEU A 433 -8.69 -5.89 8.59
CA LEU A 433 -7.95 -6.38 9.75
C LEU A 433 -6.68 -5.58 10.07
N VAL A 434 -5.93 -5.19 9.04
CA VAL A 434 -4.56 -4.65 9.22
C VAL A 434 -4.25 -3.41 8.38
N GLY A 435 -5.12 -3.10 7.41
CA GLY A 435 -5.05 -1.89 6.58
C GLY A 435 -5.89 -0.72 7.10
N GLY A 436 -6.54 -0.88 8.26
CA GLY A 436 -7.38 0.15 8.87
C GLY A 436 -6.62 1.41 9.31
N PRO A 437 -7.33 2.41 9.83
CA PRO A 437 -6.75 3.70 10.17
C PRO A 437 -5.82 3.64 11.38
N GLN A 438 -4.97 4.66 11.52
CA GLN A 438 -4.25 4.89 12.76
C GLN A 438 -5.22 5.10 13.93
N HIS A 439 -4.81 4.73 15.13
CA HIS A 439 -5.67 4.76 16.32
C HIS A 439 -6.22 6.16 16.64
N GLU A 440 -5.46 7.21 16.32
CA GLU A 440 -5.84 8.61 16.43
C GLU A 440 -7.13 8.92 15.64
N ARG A 441 -7.41 8.23 14.53
CA ARG A 441 -8.69 8.44 13.80
C ARG A 441 -9.91 7.91 14.53
N TYR A 442 -9.75 6.89 15.37
CA TYR A 442 -10.84 6.44 16.22
C TYR A 442 -11.03 7.34 17.43
N GLU A 443 -9.96 7.95 17.92
CA GLU A 443 -10.07 9.06 18.88
C GLU A 443 -10.86 10.23 18.26
N ASP A 444 -10.52 10.63 17.03
CA ASP A 444 -11.22 11.68 16.29
C ASP A 444 -12.70 11.33 16.06
N LEU A 445 -12.98 10.13 15.56
CA LEU A 445 -14.34 9.68 15.26
C LEU A 445 -15.21 9.66 16.53
N LEU A 446 -14.68 9.17 17.65
CA LEU A 446 -15.40 9.18 18.93
C LEU A 446 -15.71 10.61 19.39
N ALA A 447 -14.73 11.52 19.33
CA ALA A 447 -14.94 12.92 19.69
C ALA A 447 -15.97 13.62 18.78
N LEU A 448 -16.02 13.28 17.50
CA LEU A 448 -16.98 13.81 16.53
C LEU A 448 -18.39 13.24 16.70
N LEU A 449 -18.51 11.97 17.11
CA LEU A 449 -19.79 11.37 17.51
C LEU A 449 -20.33 12.07 18.77
N ASP A 450 -19.49 12.28 19.77
CA ASP A 450 -19.86 12.94 21.02
C ASP A 450 -20.28 14.41 20.79
N ALA A 451 -19.66 15.09 19.81
CA ALA A 451 -20.03 16.45 19.40
C ALA A 451 -21.29 16.53 18.51
N GLY A 452 -21.88 15.39 18.12
CA GLY A 452 -23.05 15.34 17.24
C GLY A 452 -22.81 15.74 15.80
N ILE A 453 -21.54 15.84 15.37
CA ILE A 453 -21.17 16.20 13.99
C ILE A 453 -21.34 15.00 13.05
N VAL A 454 -21.06 13.80 13.54
CA VAL A 454 -21.15 12.55 12.78
C VAL A 454 -22.31 11.69 13.28
N THR A 455 -23.06 11.12 12.35
CA THR A 455 -24.06 10.09 12.59
C THR A 455 -23.71 8.82 11.82
N LEU A 456 -23.66 7.68 12.51
CA LEU A 456 -23.44 6.36 11.89
C LEU A 456 -24.75 5.76 11.43
N LEU A 457 -24.81 5.28 10.20
CA LEU A 457 -26.00 4.63 9.64
C LEU A 457 -25.76 3.13 9.43
N PRO A 458 -26.77 2.28 9.72
CA PRO A 458 -26.68 0.87 9.44
C PRO A 458 -26.64 0.60 7.92
N PRO A 459 -26.13 -0.57 7.49
CA PRO A 459 -26.19 -1.00 6.10
C PRO A 459 -27.61 -0.88 5.53
N GLY A 460 -27.72 -0.34 4.32
CA GLY A 460 -29.01 -0.20 3.61
C GLY A 460 -29.90 0.93 4.11
N ALA A 461 -29.48 1.78 5.06
CA ALA A 461 -30.23 2.97 5.47
C ALA A 461 -30.06 4.18 4.52
N GLU A 462 -29.16 4.05 3.54
CA GLU A 462 -28.81 5.06 2.52
C GLU A 462 -30.03 5.63 1.74
N PRO A 463 -31.02 4.83 1.32
CA PRO A 463 -32.16 5.31 0.53
C PRO A 463 -33.14 6.22 1.29
N ALA A 464 -33.05 6.30 2.62
CA ALA A 464 -34.03 7.00 3.46
C ALA A 464 -33.62 8.43 3.86
N LEU A 465 -32.37 8.83 3.61
CA LEU A 465 -31.86 10.14 3.99
C LEU A 465 -31.80 11.08 2.78
N SER A 466 -32.55 12.18 2.84
CA SER A 466 -32.33 13.33 1.97
C SER A 466 -30.98 13.98 2.34
N VAL A 467 -29.94 13.69 1.57
CA VAL A 467 -28.60 14.28 1.69
C VAL A 467 -28.33 15.19 0.50
N ASP A 468 -27.55 16.24 0.72
CA ASP A 468 -27.20 17.21 -0.32
C ASP A 468 -26.05 16.70 -1.20
N SER A 469 -25.18 15.85 -0.65
CA SER A 469 -24.02 15.30 -1.36
C SER A 469 -23.58 13.96 -0.77
N VAL A 470 -23.02 13.11 -1.64
CA VAL A 470 -22.42 11.82 -1.27
C VAL A 470 -20.96 11.81 -1.70
N ILE A 471 -20.07 11.50 -0.75
CA ILE A 471 -18.65 11.25 -1.00
C ILE A 471 -18.44 9.75 -1.03
N THR A 472 -18.14 9.21 -2.22
CA THR A 472 -17.72 7.82 -2.36
C THR A 472 -16.27 7.67 -1.92
N ALA A 473 -16.07 7.23 -0.67
CA ALA A 473 -14.76 7.03 -0.06
C ALA A 473 -14.17 5.67 -0.44
N ARG A 474 -13.94 5.47 -1.74
CA ARG A 474 -13.37 4.25 -2.34
C ARG A 474 -12.15 4.61 -3.18
N VAL A 475 -11.23 3.67 -3.31
CA VAL A 475 -10.12 3.80 -4.25
C VAL A 475 -10.71 3.81 -5.65
N ALA A 476 -10.49 4.90 -6.40
CA ALA A 476 -10.93 5.00 -7.77
C ALA A 476 -10.27 3.90 -8.60
N HIS A 477 -11.07 3.21 -9.39
CA HIS A 477 -10.64 2.13 -10.26
C HIS A 477 -10.97 2.50 -11.71
N GLY A 478 -10.05 2.21 -12.63
CA GLY A 478 -10.28 2.37 -14.05
C GLY A 478 -8.99 2.58 -14.85
N HIS A 479 -9.04 2.18 -16.12
CA HIS A 479 -7.99 2.39 -17.10
C HIS A 479 -8.30 3.65 -17.91
N ALA A 480 -7.88 4.81 -17.40
CA ALA A 480 -8.03 6.10 -18.08
C ALA A 480 -6.67 6.66 -18.53
N GLY A 481 -6.69 7.60 -19.48
CA GLY A 481 -5.49 8.20 -20.03
C GLY A 481 -4.61 7.17 -20.76
N LEU A 482 -3.30 7.23 -20.55
CA LEU A 482 -2.33 6.36 -21.24
C LEU A 482 -2.64 4.86 -21.09
N THR A 483 -3.10 4.41 -19.93
CA THR A 483 -3.44 2.98 -19.75
C THR A 483 -4.62 2.57 -20.62
N GLY A 484 -5.62 3.44 -20.77
CA GLY A 484 -6.75 3.20 -21.68
C GLY A 484 -6.29 3.14 -23.14
N ASP A 485 -5.47 4.11 -23.57
CA ASP A 485 -4.89 4.17 -24.92
C ASP A 485 -4.08 2.90 -25.26
N LEU A 486 -3.27 2.41 -24.33
CA LEU A 486 -2.49 1.18 -24.52
C LEU A 486 -3.37 -0.08 -24.59
N LEU A 487 -4.45 -0.15 -23.81
CA LEU A 487 -5.42 -1.26 -23.88
C LEU A 487 -6.14 -1.29 -25.22
N GLU A 488 -6.62 -0.13 -25.69
CA GLU A 488 -7.31 -0.01 -26.98
C GLU A 488 -6.43 -0.43 -28.16
N GLN A 489 -5.12 -0.18 -28.07
CA GLN A 489 -4.14 -0.61 -29.07
C GLN A 489 -3.67 -2.07 -28.91
N GLY A 490 -4.10 -2.78 -27.86
CA GLY A 490 -3.65 -4.13 -27.55
C GLY A 490 -2.18 -4.22 -27.09
N LEU A 491 -1.59 -3.09 -26.68
CA LEU A 491 -0.19 -2.98 -26.21
C LEU A 491 0.01 -3.47 -24.77
N ILE A 492 -1.10 -3.65 -24.06
CA ILE A 492 -1.20 -4.27 -22.74
C ILE A 492 -2.51 -5.07 -22.68
N ARG A 493 -2.64 -5.97 -21.70
CA ARG A 493 -3.91 -6.62 -21.38
C ARG A 493 -4.15 -6.70 -19.87
N ALA A 494 -5.41 -6.73 -19.48
CA ALA A 494 -5.80 -7.07 -18.11
C ALA A 494 -5.55 -8.56 -17.87
N ALA A 495 -4.97 -8.91 -16.71
CA ALA A 495 -4.70 -10.29 -16.34
C ALA A 495 -5.99 -11.09 -16.08
N HIS A 496 -6.98 -10.45 -15.46
CA HIS A 496 -8.27 -11.05 -15.08
C HIS A 496 -9.41 -10.03 -15.19
N PRO A 497 -10.68 -10.44 -15.05
CA PRO A 497 -11.78 -9.51 -14.80
C PRO A 497 -11.60 -8.75 -13.48
N TYR A 498 -12.21 -7.57 -13.41
CA TYR A 498 -12.34 -6.79 -12.17
C TYR A 498 -12.87 -7.69 -11.03
N PRO A 499 -12.31 -7.62 -9.81
CA PRO A 499 -11.35 -6.64 -9.30
C PRO A 499 -9.86 -7.02 -9.38
N ALA A 500 -9.50 -8.00 -10.23
CA ALA A 500 -8.13 -8.49 -10.39
C ALA A 500 -7.51 -8.10 -11.75
N ASP A 501 -7.95 -7.01 -12.34
CA ASP A 501 -7.70 -6.55 -13.71
C ASP A 501 -6.41 -5.73 -13.90
N GLY A 502 -5.43 -5.95 -13.03
CA GLY A 502 -4.08 -5.40 -13.21
C GLY A 502 -3.46 -5.81 -14.54
N ILE A 503 -2.53 -4.98 -15.04
CA ILE A 503 -1.81 -5.25 -16.27
C ILE A 503 -0.95 -6.49 -16.10
N GLU A 504 -1.08 -7.45 -17.01
CA GLU A 504 -0.26 -8.65 -17.00
C GLU A 504 1.18 -8.35 -17.45
N THR A 505 2.14 -8.87 -16.70
CA THR A 505 3.57 -8.75 -17.02
C THR A 505 4.29 -10.08 -16.89
N ASP A 506 5.40 -10.23 -17.60
CA ASP A 506 6.32 -11.33 -17.33
C ASP A 506 7.13 -11.12 -16.04
N ALA A 507 8.02 -12.07 -15.71
CA ALA A 507 8.87 -12.01 -14.53
C ALA A 507 9.91 -10.86 -14.52
N LEU A 508 10.13 -10.22 -15.68
CA LEU A 508 11.01 -9.05 -15.81
C LEU A 508 10.22 -7.74 -15.73
N GLY A 509 8.90 -7.81 -15.54
CA GLY A 509 8.00 -6.66 -15.52
C GLY A 509 7.65 -6.12 -16.90
N ARG A 510 7.91 -6.87 -17.98
CA ARG A 510 7.55 -6.49 -19.36
C ARG A 510 6.08 -6.75 -19.59
N ALA A 511 5.39 -5.80 -20.22
CA ALA A 511 3.97 -5.92 -20.53
C ALA A 511 3.68 -7.11 -21.47
N VAL A 512 2.60 -7.84 -21.18
CA VAL A 512 2.04 -8.84 -22.08
C VAL A 512 1.00 -8.17 -22.97
N LEU A 513 1.12 -8.36 -24.28
CA LEU A 513 0.22 -7.84 -25.31
C LEU A 513 -1.10 -8.62 -25.33
N GLN A 514 -2.11 -8.08 -26.00
CA GLN A 514 -3.41 -8.74 -26.15
C GLN A 514 -3.31 -10.13 -26.80
N ASP A 515 -2.35 -10.32 -27.73
CA ASP A 515 -2.09 -11.61 -28.38
C ASP A 515 -1.28 -12.61 -27.52
N GLY A 516 -0.86 -12.21 -26.30
CA GLY A 516 -0.07 -13.01 -25.38
C GLY A 516 1.45 -12.95 -25.58
N SER A 517 1.94 -12.22 -26.57
CA SER A 517 3.36 -11.97 -26.73
C SER A 517 3.87 -10.91 -25.73
N VAL A 518 5.18 -10.90 -25.46
CA VAL A 518 5.79 -9.98 -24.49
C VAL A 518 6.42 -8.78 -25.18
N GLN A 519 6.05 -7.58 -24.77
CA GLN A 519 6.63 -6.34 -25.29
C GLN A 519 8.04 -6.10 -24.73
N GLN A 520 9.03 -6.05 -25.62
CA GLN A 520 10.45 -5.99 -25.27
C GLN A 520 10.93 -4.61 -24.80
N ARG A 521 10.10 -3.58 -24.97
CA ARG A 521 10.43 -2.17 -24.69
C ARG A 521 9.48 -1.48 -23.71
N LEU A 522 8.53 -2.20 -23.11
CA LEU A 522 7.52 -1.65 -22.21
C LEU A 522 7.53 -2.41 -20.89
N TRP A 523 7.88 -1.72 -19.80
CA TRP A 523 7.87 -2.25 -18.45
C TRP A 523 6.79 -1.58 -17.62
N VAL A 524 6.08 -2.36 -16.79
CA VAL A 524 4.96 -1.87 -15.97
C VAL A 524 5.19 -2.29 -14.53
N LEU A 525 5.16 -1.34 -13.59
CA LEU A 525 5.39 -1.60 -12.17
C LEU A 525 4.42 -0.80 -11.30
N GLY A 526 4.18 -1.31 -10.09
CA GLY A 526 3.43 -0.58 -9.07
C GLY A 526 1.92 -0.80 -9.15
N PRO A 527 1.10 0.20 -8.77
CA PRO A 527 -0.36 0.05 -8.70
C PRO A 527 -1.03 -0.50 -9.97
N ALA A 528 -0.45 -0.24 -11.14
CA ALA A 528 -1.03 -0.64 -12.43
C ALA A 528 -1.02 -2.17 -12.67
N VAL A 529 -0.22 -2.93 -11.91
CA VAL A 529 -0.19 -4.40 -11.97
C VAL A 529 -0.92 -5.05 -10.79
N GLU A 530 -1.63 -4.28 -9.96
CA GLU A 530 -2.43 -4.84 -8.85
C GLU A 530 -3.56 -5.70 -9.41
N GLY A 531 -3.65 -6.96 -8.96
CA GLY A 531 -4.54 -7.96 -9.56
C GLY A 531 -3.75 -9.08 -10.23
N TRP A 532 -2.66 -8.73 -10.92
CA TRP A 532 -1.65 -9.65 -11.43
C TRP A 532 -0.60 -9.99 -10.37
N LEU A 533 -0.11 -8.95 -9.70
CA LEU A 533 0.73 -9.03 -8.51
C LEU A 533 -0.03 -8.44 -7.33
N PHE A 534 0.17 -8.97 -6.13
CA PHE A 534 -0.54 -8.55 -4.94
C PHE A 534 0.23 -7.49 -4.13
N TYR A 535 -0.52 -6.49 -3.64
CA TYR A 535 -0.06 -5.48 -2.69
C TYR A 535 1.05 -4.58 -3.26
N ASN A 536 0.72 -3.80 -4.29
CA ASN A 536 1.62 -2.86 -4.97
C ASN A 536 1.39 -1.38 -4.60
N HIS A 537 0.45 -1.10 -3.70
CA HIS A 537 0.09 0.25 -3.22
C HIS A 537 0.91 0.73 -2.02
N TYR A 538 2.20 0.39 -1.96
CA TYR A 538 3.06 0.72 -0.82
C TYR A 538 4.31 1.50 -1.22
N VAL A 539 4.82 2.27 -0.27
CA VAL A 539 6.13 2.93 -0.35
C VAL A 539 7.20 1.94 0.13
N PRO A 540 8.39 1.91 -0.49
CA PRO A 540 9.46 1.00 -0.06
C PRO A 540 9.80 1.12 1.43
N THR A 541 10.23 -0.01 1.99
CA THR A 541 10.70 -0.12 3.37
C THR A 541 12.23 -0.28 3.38
N PRO A 542 12.95 0.15 4.43
CA PRO A 542 14.41 0.02 4.53
C PRO A 542 14.90 -1.42 4.74
N ASP A 543 14.10 -2.40 4.29
CA ASP A 543 14.38 -3.83 4.33
C ASP A 543 15.11 -4.23 3.03
N PRO A 544 16.27 -4.91 3.10
CA PRO A 544 16.95 -5.46 1.92
C PRO A 544 16.09 -6.41 1.08
N ALA A 545 15.09 -7.05 1.68
CA ALA A 545 14.13 -7.93 1.02
C ALA A 545 12.90 -7.18 0.47
N CYS A 546 12.86 -5.85 0.53
CA CYS A 546 11.76 -5.07 0.00
C CYS A 546 11.60 -5.34 -1.52
N LEU A 547 10.42 -5.82 -1.91
CA LEU A 547 10.15 -6.23 -3.28
C LEU A 547 10.16 -5.04 -4.25
N ALA A 548 9.77 -3.85 -3.77
CA ALA A 548 9.68 -2.64 -4.57
C ALA A 548 10.98 -2.28 -5.33
N PRO A 549 12.11 -2.04 -4.62
CA PRO A 549 13.38 -1.77 -5.28
C PRO A 549 13.92 -3.01 -6.02
N THR A 550 13.61 -4.23 -5.56
CA THR A 550 14.04 -5.46 -6.22
C THR A 550 13.42 -5.60 -7.62
N GLN A 551 12.11 -5.38 -7.75
CA GLN A 551 11.43 -5.37 -9.05
C GLN A 551 11.94 -4.23 -9.95
N ALA A 552 12.20 -3.05 -9.38
CA ALA A 552 12.80 -1.95 -10.13
C ALA A 552 14.19 -2.30 -10.66
N ARG A 553 15.03 -2.99 -9.86
CA ARG A 553 16.36 -3.46 -10.28
C ARG A 553 16.27 -4.44 -11.45
N VAL A 554 15.36 -5.41 -11.38
CA VAL A 554 15.15 -6.41 -12.43
C VAL A 554 14.67 -5.76 -13.73
N ALA A 555 13.67 -4.88 -13.65
CA ALA A 555 13.13 -4.19 -14.82
C ALA A 555 14.15 -3.22 -15.44
N ALA A 556 14.90 -2.48 -14.62
CA ALA A 556 15.97 -1.61 -15.09
C ALA A 556 17.08 -2.39 -15.81
N GLN A 557 17.51 -3.53 -15.25
CA GLN A 557 18.49 -4.41 -15.90
C GLN A 557 17.97 -4.93 -17.25
N SER A 558 16.74 -5.46 -17.27
CA SER A 558 16.08 -5.93 -18.49
C SER A 558 16.02 -4.85 -19.57
N CYS A 559 15.76 -3.60 -19.19
CA CYS A 559 15.78 -2.47 -20.10
C CYS A 559 17.16 -2.22 -20.73
N LEU A 560 18.21 -2.13 -19.91
CA LEU A 560 19.57 -1.88 -20.40
C LEU A 560 20.09 -3.03 -21.27
N ASP A 561 19.79 -4.28 -20.91
CA ASP A 561 20.16 -5.46 -21.69
C ASP A 561 19.47 -5.43 -23.07
N SER A 562 18.18 -5.10 -23.10
CA SER A 562 17.40 -4.96 -24.34
C SER A 562 17.97 -3.85 -25.23
N LEU A 563 18.36 -2.69 -24.67
CA LEU A 563 18.96 -1.58 -25.41
C LEU A 563 20.33 -1.97 -26.00
N THR A 564 21.18 -2.62 -25.22
CA THR A 564 22.53 -3.04 -25.63
C THR A 564 22.48 -4.14 -26.70
N ALA A 565 21.57 -5.09 -26.60
CA ALA A 565 21.38 -6.14 -27.61
C ALA A 565 20.98 -5.56 -28.99
N SER A 566 20.32 -4.40 -29.03
CA SER A 566 20.04 -3.68 -30.28
C SER A 566 21.27 -2.97 -30.85
N LEU A 567 22.22 -2.51 -30.03
CA LEU A 567 23.50 -1.99 -30.53
C LEU A 567 24.32 -3.08 -31.21
N ALA A 568 24.43 -4.26 -30.60
CA ALA A 568 25.21 -5.36 -31.16
C ALA A 568 24.70 -5.76 -32.55
N ARG A 569 23.37 -5.84 -32.71
CA ARG A 569 22.74 -6.13 -34.01
C ARG A 569 22.96 -5.06 -35.07
N ARG A 570 23.10 -3.78 -34.68
CA ARG A 570 23.40 -2.67 -35.61
C ARG A 570 24.85 -2.61 -36.05
N HIS A 571 25.78 -3.19 -35.29
CA HIS A 571 27.20 -3.22 -35.66
C HIS A 571 27.58 -4.49 -36.45
N CYS A 572 26.75 -5.54 -36.41
CA CYS A 572 26.95 -6.78 -37.16
C CYS A 572 26.22 -6.83 -38.51
N ALA A 573 25.32 -5.88 -38.77
CA ALA A 573 24.67 -5.66 -40.06
C ALA A 573 25.32 -4.46 -40.74
#